data_AF-A0A0R2K9Z4-F1
#
_entry.id   AF-A0A0R2K9Z4-F1
#
_cell.length_a   1.000
_cell.length_b   1.000
_cell.length_c   1.000
_cell.angle_alpha   90.00
_cell.angle_beta   90.00
_cell.angle_gamma   90.00
#
_symmetry.space_group_name_H-M   'P 1'
#
loop_
_entity.id
_entity.type
_entity.pdbx_description
1 polymer ?
#
loop_
_entity_poly.entity_id
_entity_poly.type
_entity_poly.pdbx_seq_one_letter_code
_entity_poly.pdbx_strand_id
1 'polypeptide(L)' 'MDKQVMTSEEGIKVQVAKELVQFRIRNGFTQTQLAEKAGKRQSQIARMESGRANVSFKTLDEIVSRAGGKIAIKIED' A
#
# COMPACT_ATOMS: atom_id res chain seq x y z
N MET A 1 -22.89 -0.76 -20.47
CA MET A 1 -21.52 -0.99 -19.97
C MET A 1 -21.55 -0.60 -18.52
N ASP A 2 -21.77 -1.61 -17.69
CA ASP A 2 -22.23 -1.46 -16.32
C ASP A 2 -21.24 -0.66 -15.49
N LYS A 3 -21.75 0.40 -14.84
CA LYS A 3 -21.08 1.05 -13.71
C LYS A 3 -20.96 -0.01 -12.62
N GLN A 4 -19.86 -0.74 -12.67
CA GLN A 4 -19.47 -1.74 -11.71
C GLN A 4 -19.56 -1.13 -10.32
N VAL A 5 -20.41 -1.73 -9.48
CA VAL A 5 -20.54 -1.41 -8.06
C VAL A 5 -19.15 -1.46 -7.44
N MET A 6 -18.58 -0.30 -7.10
CA MET A 6 -17.40 -0.24 -6.25
C MET A 6 -17.80 -0.81 -4.89
N THR A 7 -17.42 -2.05 -4.61
CA THR A 7 -17.65 -2.64 -3.29
C THR A 7 -16.78 -1.92 -2.26
N SER A 8 -17.25 -1.86 -1.01
CA SER A 8 -16.53 -1.20 0.09
C SER A 8 -15.09 -1.71 0.24
N GLU A 9 -14.84 -2.99 -0.06
CA GLU A 9 -13.52 -3.61 -0.03
C GLU A 9 -12.57 -3.04 -1.11
N GLU A 10 -13.05 -2.82 -2.33
CA GLU A 10 -12.22 -2.26 -3.41
C GLU A 10 -11.86 -0.80 -3.11
N GLY A 11 -12.79 -0.05 -2.50
CA GLY A 11 -12.51 1.29 -1.98
C GLY A 11 -11.38 1.29 -0.94
N ILE A 12 -11.38 0.34 -0.01
CA ILE A 12 -10.31 0.18 1.00
C ILE A 12 -8.98 -0.14 0.33
N LYS A 13 -8.93 -1.05 -0.65
CA LYS A 13 -7.70 -1.40 -1.37
C LYS A 13 -7.08 -0.20 -2.06
N VAL A 14 -7.90 0.62 -2.72
CA VAL A 14 -7.46 1.85 -3.38
C VAL A 14 -6.92 2.85 -2.35
N GLN A 15 -7.57 3.01 -1.19
CA GLN A 15 -7.08 3.89 -0.13
C GLN A 15 -5.74 3.42 0.44
N VAL A 16 -5.60 2.14 0.74
CA VAL A 16 -4.33 1.54 1.22
C VAL A 16 -3.21 1.75 0.20
N ALA A 17 -3.49 1.53 -1.08
CA ALA A 17 -2.53 1.75 -2.15
C ALA A 17 -2.07 3.22 -2.22
N LYS A 18 -3.01 4.18 -2.14
CA LYS A 18 -2.71 5.61 -2.10
C LYS A 18 -1.87 5.98 -0.89
N GLU A 19 -2.22 5.51 0.30
CA GLU A 19 -1.46 5.81 1.52
C GLU A 19 -0.02 5.26 1.45
N LEU A 20 0.17 4.08 0.85
CA LEU A 20 1.51 3.53 0.64
C LEU A 20 2.34 4.39 -0.32
N VAL A 21 1.74 4.85 -1.44
CA VAL A 21 2.39 5.78 -2.38
C VAL A 21 2.79 7.07 -1.66
N GLN A 22 1.88 7.64 -0.88
CA GLN A 22 2.13 8.90 -0.17
C GLN A 22 3.21 8.74 0.90
N PHE A 23 3.17 7.64 1.67
CA PHE A 23 4.24 7.30 2.60
C PHE A 23 5.60 7.23 1.88
N ARG A 24 5.65 6.55 0.73
CA ARG A 24 6.88 6.42 -0.05
C ARG A 24 7.42 7.79 -0.52
N ILE A 25 6.55 8.64 -1.07
CA ILE A 25 6.91 9.97 -1.57
C ILE A 25 7.37 10.89 -0.43
N ARG A 26 6.64 10.93 0.70
CA ARG A 26 7.01 11.76 1.87
C ARG A 26 8.37 11.40 2.45
N ASN A 27 8.80 10.15 2.31
CA ASN A 27 10.12 9.69 2.75
C ASN A 27 11.19 9.75 1.63
N GLY A 28 10.87 10.30 0.46
CA GLY A 28 11.82 10.48 -0.64
C GLY A 28 12.24 9.17 -1.32
N PHE A 29 11.45 8.11 -1.22
CA PHE A 29 11.81 6.80 -1.78
C PHE A 29 11.27 6.63 -3.21
N THR A 30 12.07 6.02 -4.08
CA THR A 30 11.58 5.34 -5.29
C THR A 30 10.93 4.00 -4.91
N GLN A 31 10.15 3.41 -5.82
CA GLN A 31 9.56 2.07 -5.58
C GLN A 31 10.64 1.01 -5.33
N THR A 32 11.77 1.11 -6.03
CA THR A 32 12.94 0.23 -5.83
C THR A 32 13.54 0.41 -4.44
N GLN A 33 13.77 1.65 -4.01
CA GLN A 33 14.34 1.94 -2.69
C GLN A 33 13.44 1.47 -1.54
N LEU A 34 12.12 1.68 -1.65
CA LEU A 34 11.18 1.14 -0.67
C LEU A 34 11.23 -0.39 -0.65
N ALA A 35 11.29 -1.03 -1.82
CA ALA A 35 11.37 -2.48 -1.92
C ALA A 35 12.65 -3.03 -1.29
N GLU A 36 13.81 -2.42 -1.59
CA GLU A 36 15.11 -2.79 -1.01
C GLU A 36 15.08 -2.68 0.52
N LYS A 37 14.60 -1.56 1.05
CA LYS A 37 14.48 -1.34 2.50
C LYS A 37 13.55 -2.35 3.16
N ALA A 38 12.48 -2.74 2.48
CA ALA A 38 11.53 -3.75 2.94
C ALA A 38 12.01 -5.21 2.71
N GLY A 39 13.09 -5.44 1.95
CA GLY A 39 13.52 -6.77 1.53
C GLY A 39 12.52 -7.46 0.60
N LYS A 40 11.89 -6.69 -0.30
CA LYS A 40 10.89 -7.14 -1.28
C LYS A 40 11.36 -6.83 -2.70
N ARG A 41 10.63 -7.34 -3.70
CA ARG A 41 10.85 -6.98 -5.12
C ARG A 41 10.14 -5.67 -5.44
N GLN A 42 10.74 -4.82 -6.28
CA GLN A 42 10.11 -3.58 -6.76
C GLN A 42 8.72 -3.83 -7.38
N SER A 43 8.58 -4.91 -8.15
CA SER A 43 7.30 -5.28 -8.76
C SER A 43 6.21 -5.61 -7.74
N GLN A 44 6.59 -6.07 -6.55
CA GLN A 44 5.65 -6.27 -5.45
C GLN A 44 5.13 -4.92 -4.95
N ILE A 45 6.02 -3.95 -4.71
CA ILE A 45 5.63 -2.59 -4.32
C ILE A 45 4.75 -1.94 -5.40
N ALA A 46 5.13 -2.03 -6.67
CA ALA A 46 4.34 -1.47 -7.77
C ALA A 46 2.93 -2.07 -7.85
N ARG A 47 2.79 -3.39 -7.66
CA ARG A 47 1.48 -4.04 -7.61
C ARG A 47 0.64 -3.54 -6.43
N MET A 48 1.25 -3.37 -5.27
CA MET A 48 0.59 -2.84 -4.07
C MET A 48 0.11 -1.41 -4.27
N GLU A 49 0.97 -0.55 -4.79
CA GLU A 49 0.66 0.87 -5.09
C GLU A 49 -0.39 1.04 -6.20
N SER A 50 -0.56 0.03 -7.05
CA SER A 50 -1.61 0.04 -8.09
C SER A 50 -3.01 -0.38 -7.57
N GLY A 51 -3.13 -0.81 -6.31
CA GLY A 51 -4.38 -1.34 -5.75
C GLY A 51 -4.76 -2.74 -6.26
N ARG A 52 -3.97 -3.34 -7.15
CA ARG A 52 -4.25 -4.65 -7.79
C ARG A 52 -3.72 -5.84 -6.99
N ALA A 53 -3.06 -5.60 -5.85
CA ALA A 53 -2.55 -6.66 -5.00
C ALA A 53 -3.52 -6.95 -3.86
N ASN A 54 -3.81 -8.24 -3.63
CA ASN A 54 -4.38 -8.68 -2.36
C ASN A 54 -3.25 -8.77 -1.33
N VAL A 55 -3.11 -7.75 -0.48
CA VAL A 55 -2.01 -7.60 0.49
C VAL A 55 -2.55 -7.87 1.89
N SER A 56 -1.87 -8.72 2.65
CA SER A 56 -2.18 -8.89 4.07
C SER A 56 -1.69 -7.71 4.91
N PHE A 57 -2.38 -7.38 6.01
CA PHE A 57 -1.92 -6.37 6.96
C PHE A 57 -0.48 -6.62 7.44
N LYS A 58 -0.11 -7.89 7.66
CA LYS A 58 1.26 -8.29 8.00
C LYS A 58 2.28 -7.82 6.96
N THR A 59 2.00 -8.05 5.68
CA THR A 59 2.92 -7.66 4.60
C THR A 59 3.05 -6.14 4.50
N LEU A 60 1.93 -5.43 4.67
CA LEU A 60 1.93 -3.97 4.69
C LEU A 60 2.75 -3.44 5.87
N ASP A 61 2.57 -4.01 7.06
CA ASP A 61 3.31 -3.62 8.26
C ASP A 61 4.80 -3.90 8.12
N GLU A 62 5.21 -5.06 7.59
CA GLU A 62 6.62 -5.37 7.32
C GLU A 62 7.27 -4.34 6.39
N ILE A 63 6.57 -3.89 5.35
CA ILE A 63 7.09 -2.91 4.39
C ILE A 63 7.22 -1.53 5.06
N VAL A 64 6.17 -1.09 5.73
CA VAL A 64 6.10 0.25 6.33
C VAL A 64 7.07 0.35 7.51
N SER A 65 7.10 -0.63 8.41
CA SER A 65 7.97 -0.65 9.60
C SER A 65 9.46 -0.66 9.24
N ARG A 66 9.87 -1.50 8.28
CA ARG A 66 11.27 -1.51 7.79
C ARG A 66 11.65 -0.19 7.13
N ALA A 67 10.69 0.50 6.53
CA ALA A 67 10.88 1.82 5.97
C ALA A 67 10.90 2.94 7.02
N GLY A 68 10.61 2.67 8.30
CA GLY A 68 10.61 3.64 9.40
C GLY A 68 9.24 4.26 9.68
N GLY A 69 8.18 3.71 9.09
CA GLY A 69 6.79 4.13 9.32
C GLY A 69 6.07 3.24 10.32
N LYS A 70 4.79 3.55 10.53
CA LYS A 70 3.83 2.74 11.29
C LYS A 70 2.46 2.81 10.62
N ILE A 71 1.68 1.74 10.72
CA ILE A 71 0.29 1.72 10.25
C ILE A 71 -0.62 2.22 11.37
N ALA A 72 -1.59 3.08 11.01
CA ALA A 72 -2.69 3.47 11.86
C ALA A 72 -4.01 3.19 11.13
N ILE A 73 -4.98 2.59 11.81
CA ILE A 73 -6.29 2.25 11.26
C ILE A 73 -7.36 2.94 12.11
N LYS A 74 -8.32 3.56 11.45
CA LYS A 74 -9.51 4.19 12.07
C LYS A 74 -10.76 3.55 11.49
N ILE A 75 -11.72 3.25 12.36
CA ILE A 75 -13.07 2.80 12.00
C ILE A 75 -14.01 3.94 12.39
N GLU A 76 -14.96 4.27 11.53
CA GLU A 76 -15.95 5.34 11.71
C GLU A 76 -17.36 4.74 11.59
N ASP A 77 -18.32 5.32 12.31
CA ASP A 77 -19.74 4.89 12.37
C ASP A 77 -20.58 5.49 11.22
#